data_AF-A0A815IW19-F1
#
_entry.id   AF-A0A815IW19-F1
#
_cell.length_a   1.000
_cell.length_b   1.000
_cell.length_c   1.000
_cell.angle_alpha   90.00
_cell.angle_beta   90.00
_cell.angle_gamma   90.00
#
_symmetry.space_group_name_H-M   'P 1'
#
loop_
_entity.id
_entity.type
_entity.pdbx_description
1 polymer ?
#
loop_
_entity_poly.entity_id
_entity_poly.type
_entity_poly.pdbx_seq_one_letter_code
_entity_poly.pdbx_strand_id
1 'polypeptide(L)'
;MKLYKAKDSWIVTTEEHSLWFNRRSLSIYSKNEPITDHILSSPAWDSSFVSNINGYIGKVQFVKDGLHWLIFIRSQELVCEINKKHEIYRITDILVQPFDNFEEESVSKGNNNNKYELKCIEELRIWYQETQCFYYSRTYDLTNTVQRSVNQDENIPLWKRADERFFWNRQMLSELLNLADKEHLDTQWIQPIIMGYLNQCHFTANEDTDVQLILISRRNRHRSGVRMHCRGIDEDGNVANYVETEQIVRTNTNLMSFVMIRGSVPFYWSQPGIRYRPPPKIDRSKFK
;
A
#
# COMPACT_ATOMS: atom_id res chain seq x y z
N MET A 1 15.57 -1.18 -6.90
CA MET A 1 15.45 -2.64 -7.17
C MET A 1 15.28 -2.83 -8.67
N LYS A 2 15.66 -3.98 -9.22
CA LYS A 2 15.52 -4.29 -10.65
C LYS A 2 14.52 -5.42 -10.84
N LEU A 3 13.65 -5.32 -11.85
CA LEU A 3 12.68 -6.34 -12.23
C LEU A 3 13.10 -7.03 -13.53
N TYR A 4 13.13 -8.35 -13.51
CA TYR A 4 13.44 -9.22 -14.64
C TYR A 4 12.28 -10.17 -14.92
N LYS A 5 12.14 -10.55 -16.20
CA LYS A 5 11.23 -11.60 -16.67
C LYS A 5 12.06 -12.78 -17.16
N ALA A 6 11.96 -13.90 -16.47
CA ALA A 6 12.43 -15.20 -16.93
C ALA A 6 11.27 -15.98 -17.57
N LYS A 7 11.58 -17.14 -18.17
CA LYS A 7 10.58 -18.01 -18.81
C LYS A 7 9.38 -18.31 -17.91
N ASP A 8 9.65 -18.73 -16.68
CA ASP A 8 8.63 -19.22 -15.73
C ASP A 8 8.55 -18.37 -14.45
N SER A 9 9.23 -17.23 -14.39
CA SER A 9 9.27 -16.42 -13.17
C SER A 9 9.44 -14.94 -13.45
N TRP A 10 8.82 -14.11 -12.61
CA TRP A 10 9.28 -12.73 -12.39
C TRP A 10 10.31 -12.73 -11.27
N ILE A 11 11.35 -11.92 -11.42
CA ILE A 11 12.44 -11.84 -10.45
C ILE A 11 12.66 -10.38 -10.10
N VAL A 12 12.50 -10.04 -8.83
CA VAL A 12 12.93 -8.76 -8.29
C VAL A 12 14.25 -8.98 -7.57
N THR A 13 15.24 -8.17 -7.90
CA THR A 13 16.58 -8.27 -7.30
C THR A 13 17.02 -6.94 -6.70
N THR A 14 17.73 -7.07 -5.59
CA THR A 14 18.55 -6.04 -4.93
C THR A 14 20.02 -6.47 -5.06
N GLU A 15 20.95 -5.66 -4.55
CA GLU A 15 22.37 -6.04 -4.59
C GLU A 15 22.65 -7.33 -3.80
N GLU A 16 21.86 -7.64 -2.77
CA GLU A 16 22.12 -8.74 -1.84
C GLU A 16 21.06 -9.85 -1.87
N HIS A 17 19.82 -9.53 -2.25
CA HIS A 17 18.68 -10.44 -2.13
C HIS A 17 17.81 -10.47 -3.37
N SER A 18 17.09 -11.58 -3.57
CA SER A 18 16.11 -11.72 -4.64
C SER A 18 14.75 -12.23 -4.16
N LEU A 19 13.69 -11.78 -4.81
CA LEU A 19 12.31 -12.20 -4.63
C LEU A 19 11.80 -12.74 -5.95
N TRP A 20 11.30 -13.97 -5.92
CA TRP A 20 10.89 -14.73 -7.07
C TRP A 20 9.40 -14.98 -7.04
N PHE A 21 8.77 -14.81 -8.19
CA PHE A 21 7.37 -15.06 -8.41
C PHE A 21 7.26 -16.16 -9.46
N ASN A 22 6.98 -17.39 -9.04
CA ASN A 22 6.87 -18.53 -9.95
C ASN A 22 5.50 -18.52 -10.64
N ARG A 23 5.50 -18.39 -11.96
CA ARG A 23 4.29 -18.24 -12.79
C ARG A 23 3.54 -19.56 -13.01
N ARG A 24 4.17 -20.71 -12.71
CA ARG A 24 3.54 -22.04 -12.81
C ARG A 24 2.83 -22.43 -11.53
N SER A 25 3.48 -22.24 -10.37
CA SER A 25 2.91 -22.57 -9.06
C SER A 25 2.14 -21.41 -8.44
N LEU A 26 2.27 -20.19 -8.99
CA LEU A 26 1.74 -18.95 -8.42
C LEU A 26 2.22 -18.67 -7.00
N SER A 27 3.42 -19.16 -6.67
CA SER A 27 4.04 -19.01 -5.38
C SER A 27 5.13 -17.94 -5.38
N ILE A 28 5.29 -17.28 -4.24
CA ILE A 28 6.35 -16.31 -3.99
C ILE A 28 7.40 -16.95 -3.08
N TYR A 29 8.69 -16.72 -3.34
CA TYR A 29 9.78 -17.13 -2.45
C TYR A 29 10.96 -16.16 -2.56
N SER A 30 11.80 -16.08 -1.52
CA SER A 30 12.99 -15.24 -1.49
C SER A 30 14.26 -16.10 -1.43
N LYS A 31 15.37 -15.55 -1.92
CA LYS A 31 16.70 -16.15 -1.82
C LYS A 31 17.68 -15.11 -1.32
N ASN A 32 18.51 -15.50 -0.36
CA ASN A 32 19.53 -14.67 0.28
C ASN A 32 20.87 -14.80 -0.44
N GLU A 33 20.83 -14.75 -1.76
CA GLU A 33 22.02 -14.80 -2.59
C GLU A 33 21.93 -13.69 -3.64
N PRO A 34 23.01 -12.89 -3.79
CA PRO A 34 23.08 -11.87 -4.81
C PRO A 34 23.03 -12.52 -6.18
N ILE A 35 21.99 -12.24 -6.96
CA ILE A 35 21.92 -12.69 -8.33
C ILE A 35 22.47 -11.58 -9.21
N THR A 36 23.70 -11.79 -9.68
CA THR A 36 24.35 -10.87 -10.63
C THR A 36 23.64 -10.90 -11.98
N ASP A 37 23.73 -9.79 -12.72
CA ASP A 37 23.18 -9.68 -14.07
C ASP A 37 23.70 -10.81 -14.99
N HIS A 38 24.92 -11.31 -14.75
CA HIS A 38 25.48 -12.47 -15.46
C HIS A 38 24.73 -13.78 -15.19
N ILE A 39 24.34 -14.05 -13.94
CA ILE A 39 23.58 -15.27 -13.59
C ILE A 39 22.17 -15.18 -14.18
N LEU A 40 21.56 -13.99 -14.16
CA LEU A 40 20.25 -13.73 -14.78
C LEU A 40 20.26 -13.91 -16.31
N SER A 41 21.38 -13.60 -16.96
CA SER A 41 21.59 -13.79 -18.40
C SER A 41 22.07 -15.21 -18.79
N SER A 42 22.30 -16.08 -17.81
CA SER A 42 22.70 -17.46 -18.07
C SER A 42 21.59 -18.19 -18.85
N PRO A 43 21.93 -19.09 -19.80
CA PRO A 43 20.95 -19.90 -20.53
C PRO A 43 20.04 -20.75 -19.64
N ALA A 44 20.40 -20.96 -18.37
CA ALA A 44 19.54 -21.61 -17.39
C ALA A 44 18.28 -20.78 -17.03
N TRP A 45 18.36 -19.46 -17.11
CA TRP A 45 17.28 -18.54 -16.71
C TRP A 45 16.76 -17.68 -17.86
N ASP A 46 17.63 -17.33 -18.81
CA ASP A 46 17.35 -16.51 -20.00
C ASP A 46 16.42 -15.34 -19.68
N SER A 47 16.78 -14.59 -18.64
CA SER A 47 15.93 -13.54 -18.13
C SER A 47 16.22 -12.20 -18.80
N SER A 48 15.15 -11.46 -19.09
CA SER A 48 15.21 -10.14 -19.70
C SER A 48 14.94 -9.06 -18.66
N PHE A 49 15.74 -8.00 -18.68
CA PHE A 49 15.48 -6.82 -17.86
C PHE A 49 14.18 -6.14 -18.32
N VAL A 50 13.34 -5.77 -17.35
CA VAL A 50 12.04 -5.13 -17.64
C VAL A 50 12.01 -3.69 -17.16
N SER A 51 12.32 -3.44 -15.88
CA SER A 51 12.28 -2.07 -15.35
C SER A 51 13.02 -1.92 -14.02
N ASN A 52 13.40 -0.69 -13.71
CA ASN A 52 13.74 -0.31 -12.34
C ASN A 52 12.45 -0.05 -11.56
N ILE A 53 12.39 -0.57 -10.34
CA ILE A 53 11.25 -0.40 -9.44
C ILE A 53 11.72 0.06 -8.06
N ASN A 54 10.83 0.78 -7.37
CA ASN A 54 11.07 1.37 -6.05
C ASN A 54 10.50 0.54 -4.89
N GLY A 55 9.67 -0.46 -5.19
CA GLY A 55 9.08 -1.37 -4.22
C GLY A 55 8.01 -2.28 -4.84
N TYR A 56 7.57 -3.27 -4.05
CA TYR A 56 6.47 -4.18 -4.39
C TYR A 56 5.22 -3.79 -3.60
N ILE A 57 4.09 -3.56 -4.28
CA ILE A 57 2.82 -3.19 -3.63
C ILE A 57 2.09 -4.45 -3.17
N GLY A 58 2.03 -5.48 -4.03
CA GLY A 58 1.42 -6.76 -3.71
C GLY A 58 0.84 -7.50 -4.91
N LYS A 59 0.18 -8.63 -4.62
CA LYS A 59 -0.53 -9.49 -5.57
C LYS A 59 -2.04 -9.22 -5.47
N VAL A 60 -2.72 -9.10 -6.61
CA VAL A 60 -4.19 -8.91 -6.66
C VAL A 60 -4.83 -9.87 -7.66
N GLN A 61 -6.07 -10.26 -7.35
CA GLN A 61 -6.98 -10.95 -8.25
C GLN A 61 -8.31 -10.18 -8.24
N PHE A 62 -8.78 -9.71 -9.39
CA PHE A 62 -9.98 -8.87 -9.47
C PHE A 62 -11.27 -9.69 -9.57
N VAL A 63 -11.22 -10.79 -10.32
CA VAL A 63 -12.36 -11.69 -10.53
C VAL A 63 -12.04 -13.03 -9.89
N LYS A 64 -13.01 -13.62 -9.19
CA LYS A 64 -12.86 -14.97 -8.64
C LYS A 64 -12.54 -15.95 -9.77
N ASP A 65 -11.50 -16.77 -9.56
CA ASP A 65 -10.97 -17.71 -10.57
C ASP A 65 -10.43 -17.02 -11.84
N GLY A 66 -10.16 -15.71 -11.75
CA GLY A 66 -9.52 -14.88 -12.78
C GLY A 66 -8.01 -14.80 -12.65
N LEU A 67 -7.39 -13.85 -13.35
CA LEU A 67 -5.93 -13.74 -13.41
C LEU A 67 -5.35 -13.06 -12.16
N HIS A 68 -4.14 -13.47 -11.82
CA HIS A 68 -3.34 -12.83 -10.79
C HIS A 68 -2.42 -11.78 -11.41
N TRP A 69 -2.32 -10.64 -10.72
CA TRP A 69 -1.53 -9.50 -11.15
C TRP A 69 -0.55 -9.09 -10.06
N LEU A 70 0.67 -8.77 -10.46
CA LEU A 70 1.71 -8.22 -9.59
C LEU A 70 1.75 -6.71 -9.79
N ILE A 71 1.74 -5.96 -8.68
CA ILE A 71 1.78 -4.50 -8.69
C ILE A 71 3.10 -4.04 -8.06
N PHE A 72 3.84 -3.20 -8.79
CA PHE A 72 5.11 -2.63 -8.38
C PHE A 72 5.07 -1.10 -8.41
N ILE A 73 5.88 -0.46 -7.56
CA ILE A 73 6.07 0.98 -7.56
C ILE A 73 7.09 1.32 -8.64
N ARG A 74 6.66 1.97 -9.72
CA ARG A 74 7.53 2.33 -10.84
C ARG A 74 8.23 3.64 -10.57
N SER A 75 7.47 4.67 -10.21
CA SER A 75 8.03 5.97 -9.85
C SER A 75 7.43 6.48 -8.54
N GLN A 76 8.20 7.34 -7.90
CA GLN A 76 7.87 7.96 -6.63
C GLN A 76 8.44 9.38 -6.58
N GLU A 77 7.88 10.19 -5.70
CA GLU A 77 8.32 11.56 -5.44
C GLU A 77 8.58 11.75 -3.95
N LEU A 78 9.70 12.36 -3.58
CA LEU A 78 10.00 12.73 -2.20
C LEU A 78 9.11 13.91 -1.78
N VAL A 79 8.25 13.71 -0.77
CA VAL A 79 7.31 14.75 -0.31
C VAL A 79 7.65 15.29 1.07
N CYS A 80 8.34 14.51 1.89
CA CYS A 80 8.65 14.89 3.26
C CYS A 80 9.90 14.17 3.75
N GLU A 81 10.63 14.83 4.64
CA GLU A 81 11.79 14.27 5.33
C GLU A 81 11.61 14.47 6.84
N ILE A 82 11.48 13.38 7.60
CA ILE A 82 11.36 13.42 9.05
C ILE A 82 12.73 13.16 9.68
N ASN A 83 13.12 13.98 10.66
CA ASN A 83 14.37 13.85 11.43
C ASN A 83 15.65 13.87 10.57
N LYS A 84 15.63 14.42 9.36
CA LYS A 84 16.75 14.36 8.41
C LYS A 84 17.26 12.94 8.11
N LYS A 85 16.38 11.95 8.29
CA LYS A 85 16.71 10.52 8.20
C LYS A 85 15.65 9.72 7.46
N HIS A 86 14.39 10.09 7.65
CA HIS A 86 13.26 9.33 7.16
C HIS A 86 12.63 10.04 5.98
N GLU A 87 12.95 9.53 4.80
CA GLU A 87 12.35 10.00 3.55
C GLU A 87 10.96 9.39 3.40
N ILE A 88 10.00 10.23 3.03
CA ILE A 88 8.63 9.83 2.77
C ILE A 88 8.31 10.12 1.32
N TYR A 89 7.85 9.08 0.66
CA TYR A 89 7.61 9.06 -0.77
C TYR A 89 6.13 8.97 -1.08
N ARG A 90 5.70 9.75 -2.06
CA ARG A 90 4.41 9.62 -2.73
C ARG A 90 4.57 8.75 -3.95
N ILE A 91 3.68 7.77 -4.12
CA ILE A 91 3.68 6.91 -5.32
C ILE A 91 3.05 7.70 -6.47
N THR A 92 3.78 7.82 -7.58
CA THR A 92 3.35 8.61 -8.76
C THR A 92 3.03 7.74 -9.97
N ASP A 93 3.66 6.57 -10.11
CA ASP A 93 3.37 5.60 -11.16
C ASP A 93 3.55 4.17 -10.67
N ILE A 94 2.74 3.26 -11.21
CA ILE A 94 2.79 1.84 -10.90
C ILE A 94 3.05 1.02 -12.17
N LEU A 95 3.74 -0.11 -11.99
CA LEU A 95 3.89 -1.13 -13.01
C LEU A 95 3.06 -2.35 -12.61
N VAL A 96 2.10 -2.70 -13.45
CA VAL A 96 1.27 -3.91 -13.27
C VAL A 96 1.71 -4.94 -14.29
N GLN A 97 1.97 -6.18 -13.83
CA GLN A 97 2.38 -7.30 -14.68
C GLN A 97 1.51 -8.53 -14.41
N PRO A 98 1.15 -9.32 -15.44
CA PRO A 98 0.44 -10.56 -15.25
C PRO A 98 1.35 -11.55 -14.51
N PHE A 99 0.83 -12.14 -13.44
CA PHE A 99 1.54 -13.20 -12.73
C PHE A 99 1.46 -14.51 -13.51
N ASP A 100 0.29 -14.81 -14.05
CA ASP A 100 0.04 -16.03 -14.82
C ASP A 100 0.85 -16.06 -16.15
N ASN A 101 0.99 -17.26 -16.72
CA ASN A 101 1.65 -17.50 -18.01
C ASN A 101 0.79 -17.07 -19.22
N PHE A 102 0.33 -15.82 -19.25
CA PHE A 102 -0.39 -15.23 -20.38
C PHE A 102 0.36 -14.05 -20.98
N GLU A 103 0.24 -13.88 -22.30
CA GLU A 103 0.66 -12.67 -23.00
C GLU A 103 -0.51 -11.69 -23.01
N GLU A 104 -0.30 -10.40 -22.72
CA GLU A 104 -1.36 -9.39 -22.65
C GLU A 104 -2.23 -9.34 -23.93
N GLU A 105 -1.63 -9.60 -25.10
CA GLU A 105 -2.35 -9.69 -26.37
C GLU A 105 -3.40 -10.82 -26.39
N SER A 106 -3.10 -11.96 -25.75
CA SER A 106 -4.05 -13.07 -25.61
C SER A 106 -5.17 -12.77 -24.61
N VAL A 107 -4.92 -11.94 -23.59
CA VAL A 107 -5.93 -11.48 -22.63
C VAL A 107 -6.95 -10.57 -23.33
N SER A 108 -6.49 -9.67 -24.20
CA SER A 108 -7.36 -8.74 -24.95
C SER A 108 -8.33 -9.44 -25.91
N LYS A 109 -7.93 -10.58 -26.47
CA LYS A 109 -8.76 -11.46 -27.32
C LYS A 109 -9.57 -12.50 -26.53
N GLY A 110 -9.41 -12.53 -25.20
CA GLY A 110 -10.03 -13.51 -24.33
C GLY A 110 -11.50 -13.20 -23.97
N ASN A 111 -11.99 -13.98 -23.02
CA ASN A 111 -13.38 -13.97 -22.57
C ASN A 111 -13.75 -12.63 -21.90
N ASN A 112 -15.04 -12.37 -21.66
CA ASN A 112 -15.50 -11.10 -21.07
C ASN A 112 -14.83 -10.76 -19.72
N ASN A 113 -14.45 -11.77 -18.92
CA ASN A 113 -13.75 -11.57 -17.65
C ASN A 113 -12.36 -10.95 -17.85
N ASN A 114 -11.60 -11.41 -18.84
CA ASN A 114 -10.27 -10.88 -19.16
C ASN A 114 -10.35 -9.39 -19.55
N LYS A 115 -11.37 -9.01 -20.32
CA LYS A 115 -11.61 -7.61 -20.68
C LYS A 115 -11.98 -6.77 -19.46
N TYR A 116 -12.73 -7.32 -18.51
CA TYR A 116 -13.08 -6.63 -17.27
C TYR A 116 -11.86 -6.42 -16.37
N GLU A 117 -10.96 -7.41 -16.28
CA GLU A 117 -9.72 -7.27 -15.52
C GLU A 117 -8.78 -6.21 -16.09
N LEU A 118 -8.63 -6.15 -17.43
CA LEU A 118 -7.84 -5.10 -18.07
C LEU A 118 -8.39 -3.70 -17.75
N LYS A 119 -9.72 -3.54 -17.72
CA LYS A 119 -10.35 -2.28 -17.28
C LYS A 119 -10.05 -1.97 -15.82
N CYS A 120 -10.10 -2.97 -14.93
CA CYS A 120 -9.74 -2.76 -13.53
C CYS A 120 -8.30 -2.30 -13.36
N ILE A 121 -7.38 -2.81 -14.19
CA ILE A 121 -5.96 -2.39 -14.19
C ILE A 121 -5.81 -0.97 -14.69
N GLU A 122 -6.52 -0.60 -15.75
CA GLU A 122 -6.54 0.76 -16.27
C GLU A 122 -7.03 1.76 -15.20
N GLU A 123 -8.15 1.45 -14.55
CA GLU A 123 -8.68 2.25 -13.42
C GLU A 123 -7.71 2.30 -12.24
N LEU A 124 -7.02 1.20 -11.93
CA LEU A 124 -5.99 1.18 -10.89
C LEU A 124 -4.82 2.12 -11.25
N ARG A 125 -4.36 2.11 -12.49
CA ARG A 125 -3.28 3.02 -12.96
C ARG A 125 -3.71 4.48 -12.84
N ILE A 126 -4.91 4.80 -13.34
CA ILE A 126 -5.50 6.14 -13.22
C ILE A 126 -5.60 6.54 -11.74
N TRP A 127 -6.05 5.63 -10.87
CA TRP A 127 -6.19 5.93 -9.45
C TRP A 127 -4.87 6.34 -8.81
N TYR A 128 -3.79 5.61 -9.05
CA TYR A 128 -2.47 5.95 -8.52
C TYR A 128 -1.90 7.26 -9.12
N GLN A 129 -2.05 7.46 -10.43
CA GLN A 129 -1.49 8.62 -11.13
C GLN A 129 -2.25 9.92 -10.84
N GLU A 130 -3.58 9.88 -10.84
CA GLU A 130 -4.43 11.07 -10.74
C GLU A 130 -4.74 11.46 -9.28
N THR A 131 -4.97 10.49 -8.39
CA THR A 131 -5.35 10.84 -7.01
C THR A 131 -4.16 11.11 -6.10
N GLN A 132 -2.99 10.57 -6.44
CA GLN A 132 -1.72 10.80 -5.74
C GLN A 132 -1.85 10.71 -4.21
N CYS A 133 -2.62 9.72 -3.74
CA CYS A 133 -3.02 9.60 -2.34
C CYS A 133 -2.29 8.48 -1.59
N PHE A 134 -1.28 7.86 -2.20
CA PHE A 134 -0.53 6.75 -1.62
C PHE A 134 0.87 7.16 -1.22
N TYR A 135 1.23 6.86 0.04
CA TYR A 135 2.50 7.28 0.63
C TYR A 135 3.15 6.11 1.38
N TYR A 136 4.47 6.09 1.39
CA TYR A 136 5.25 5.12 2.15
C TYR A 136 6.60 5.70 2.57
N SER A 137 7.22 5.04 3.55
CA SER A 137 8.62 5.27 3.91
C SER A 137 9.30 3.95 4.17
N ARG A 138 10.55 3.81 3.75
CA ARG A 138 11.34 2.59 3.95
C ARG A 138 11.81 2.43 5.40
N THR A 139 11.83 3.52 6.16
CA THR A 139 12.46 3.56 7.49
C THR A 139 11.55 4.15 8.57
N TYR A 140 10.37 4.66 8.22
CA TYR A 140 9.43 5.26 9.16
C TYR A 140 8.03 4.67 9.02
N ASP A 141 7.40 4.36 10.15
CA ASP A 141 6.04 3.82 10.15
C ASP A 141 5.01 4.94 10.03
N LEU A 142 4.52 5.14 8.81
CA LEU A 142 3.48 6.12 8.53
C LEU A 142 2.10 5.72 9.05
N THR A 143 1.86 4.45 9.38
CA THR A 143 0.54 3.94 9.79
C THR A 143 0.20 4.35 11.22
N ASN A 144 1.21 4.61 12.05
CA ASN A 144 1.04 5.04 13.44
C ASN A 144 1.18 6.54 13.60
N THR A 145 0.54 7.07 14.65
CA THR A 145 0.79 8.43 15.12
C THR A 145 2.14 8.49 15.83
N VAL A 146 2.69 9.69 16.00
CA VAL A 146 3.90 9.91 16.81
C VAL A 146 3.69 9.32 18.22
N GLN A 147 2.54 9.60 18.84
CA GLN A 147 2.21 9.08 20.17
C GLN A 147 2.21 7.54 20.23
N ARG A 148 1.65 6.86 19.22
CA ARG A 148 1.67 5.38 19.18
C ARG A 148 3.07 4.83 18.91
N SER A 149 3.87 5.56 18.12
CA SER A 149 5.22 5.14 17.71
C SER A 149 6.24 5.18 18.85
N VAL A 150 6.07 6.07 19.84
CA VAL A 150 7.00 6.21 20.99
C VAL A 150 7.15 4.92 21.79
N ASN A 151 6.10 4.10 21.87
CA ASN A 151 6.11 2.85 22.65
C ASN A 151 6.52 1.62 21.82
N GLN A 152 6.94 1.79 20.57
CA GLN A 152 7.28 0.67 19.70
C GLN A 152 8.77 0.36 19.75
N ASP A 153 9.09 -0.93 19.75
CA ASP A 153 10.47 -1.41 19.63
C ASP A 153 10.97 -1.20 18.19
N GLU A 154 12.04 -0.44 18.02
CA GLU A 154 12.65 -0.16 16.72
C GLU A 154 13.31 -1.40 16.10
N ASN A 155 13.60 -2.44 16.89
CA ASN A 155 14.15 -3.70 16.38
C ASN A 155 13.10 -4.55 15.64
N ILE A 156 11.81 -4.23 15.80
CA ILE A 156 10.72 -4.92 15.13
C ILE A 156 10.54 -4.35 13.71
N PRO A 157 10.50 -5.20 12.66
CA PRO A 157 10.25 -4.75 11.29
C PRO A 157 8.99 -3.90 11.14
N LEU A 158 9.05 -2.85 10.30
CA LEU A 158 7.97 -1.87 10.11
C LEU A 158 6.59 -2.48 9.91
N TRP A 159 6.48 -3.56 9.15
CA TRP A 159 5.20 -4.19 8.85
C TRP A 159 4.55 -4.91 10.04
N LYS A 160 5.34 -5.36 11.03
CA LYS A 160 4.82 -6.00 12.26
C LYS A 160 4.30 -4.97 13.26
N ARG A 161 4.91 -3.78 13.27
CA ARG A 161 4.52 -2.65 14.11
C ARG A 161 3.43 -1.76 13.49
N ALA A 162 3.19 -1.91 12.18
CA ALA A 162 2.20 -1.15 11.46
C ALA A 162 0.78 -1.32 12.04
N ASP A 163 0.06 -0.20 12.18
CA ASP A 163 -1.37 -0.20 12.50
C ASP A 163 -2.16 -0.80 11.33
N GLU A 164 -2.80 -1.94 11.58
CA GLU A 164 -3.55 -2.67 10.56
C GLU A 164 -4.60 -1.78 9.86
N ARG A 165 -5.20 -0.85 10.59
CA ARG A 165 -6.25 0.03 10.05
C ARG A 165 -5.73 0.86 8.89
N PHE A 166 -4.46 1.24 8.90
CA PHE A 166 -3.86 2.14 7.90
C PHE A 166 -2.87 1.45 6.96
N PHE A 167 -2.59 0.17 7.15
CA PHE A 167 -1.76 -0.64 6.26
C PHE A 167 -2.56 -1.04 5.01
N TRP A 168 -2.65 -0.14 4.03
CA TRP A 168 -3.57 -0.22 2.91
C TRP A 168 -3.37 -1.48 2.03
N ASN A 169 -2.12 -1.78 1.66
CA ASN A 169 -1.78 -2.93 0.80
C ASN A 169 -1.62 -4.25 1.57
N ARG A 170 -1.96 -4.31 2.86
CA ARG A 170 -1.75 -5.51 3.69
C ARG A 170 -2.36 -6.78 3.07
N GLN A 171 -3.57 -6.69 2.51
CA GLN A 171 -4.24 -7.84 1.91
C GLN A 171 -3.50 -8.34 0.65
N MET A 172 -2.96 -7.42 -0.15
CA MET A 172 -2.19 -7.73 -1.36
C MET A 172 -0.86 -8.41 -1.02
N LEU A 173 -0.35 -8.20 0.19
CA LEU A 173 0.86 -8.81 0.73
C LEU A 173 0.58 -10.07 1.57
N SER A 174 -0.65 -10.56 1.65
CA SER A 174 -1.04 -11.66 2.56
C SER A 174 -0.17 -12.91 2.44
N GLU A 175 0.15 -13.37 1.23
CA GLU A 175 1.05 -14.51 1.00
C GLU A 175 2.47 -14.22 1.52
N LEU A 176 3.01 -13.04 1.21
CA LEU A 176 4.35 -12.65 1.61
C LEU A 176 4.46 -12.48 3.14
N LEU A 177 3.42 -11.94 3.78
CA LEU A 177 3.34 -11.82 5.24
C LEU A 177 3.32 -13.20 5.91
N ASN A 178 2.55 -14.14 5.36
CA ASN A 178 2.52 -15.52 5.87
C ASN A 178 3.87 -16.22 5.73
N LEU A 179 4.59 -16.00 4.63
CA LEU A 179 5.94 -16.53 4.43
C LEU A 179 6.94 -15.90 5.40
N ALA A 180 6.87 -14.58 5.60
CA ALA A 180 7.75 -13.90 6.54
C ALA A 180 7.55 -14.37 7.99
N ASP A 181 6.32 -14.70 8.40
CA ASP A 181 6.06 -15.24 9.74
C ASP A 181 6.48 -16.71 9.89
N LYS A 182 6.35 -17.54 8.85
CA LYS A 182 6.63 -18.99 8.93
C LYS A 182 8.06 -19.37 8.61
N GLU A 183 8.68 -18.70 7.65
CA GLU A 183 9.94 -19.10 7.03
C GLU A 183 11.08 -18.12 7.31
N HIS A 184 10.86 -17.14 8.20
CA HIS A 184 11.81 -16.06 8.51
C HIS A 184 12.34 -15.34 7.26
N LEU A 185 11.47 -15.18 6.26
CA LEU A 185 11.78 -14.50 5.01
C LEU A 185 12.24 -13.06 5.28
N ASP A 186 13.17 -12.57 4.45
CA ASP A 186 13.60 -11.18 4.51
C ASP A 186 12.42 -10.21 4.36
N THR A 187 12.27 -9.37 5.38
CA THR A 187 11.12 -8.47 5.49
C THR A 187 11.24 -7.22 4.63
N GLN A 188 12.38 -7.02 3.95
CA GLN A 188 12.66 -5.84 3.14
C GLN A 188 11.68 -5.65 1.96
N TRP A 189 11.04 -6.73 1.53
CA TRP A 189 10.06 -6.73 0.44
C TRP A 189 8.68 -6.25 0.89
N ILE A 190 8.43 -6.20 2.21
CA ILE A 190 7.15 -5.87 2.79
C ILE A 190 7.15 -4.38 3.14
N GLN A 191 6.52 -3.59 2.28
CA GLN A 191 6.42 -2.15 2.44
C GLN A 191 4.99 -1.73 2.83
N PRO A 192 4.76 -1.24 4.05
CA PRO A 192 3.50 -0.60 4.40
C PRO A 192 3.26 0.67 3.61
N ILE A 193 2.08 0.75 2.98
CA ILE A 193 1.59 1.93 2.25
C ILE A 193 0.36 2.46 2.98
N ILE A 194 0.31 3.77 3.19
CA ILE A 194 -0.91 4.46 3.66
C ILE A 194 -1.65 5.08 2.49
N MET A 195 -2.97 5.21 2.63
CA MET A 195 -3.81 6.00 1.73
C MET A 195 -4.32 7.25 2.46
N GLY A 196 -4.20 8.42 1.85
CA GLY A 196 -4.67 9.69 2.39
C GLY A 196 -3.89 10.88 1.85
N TYR A 197 -3.27 11.66 2.74
CA TYR A 197 -2.54 12.87 2.36
C TYR A 197 -1.31 13.04 3.25
N LEU A 198 -0.21 13.51 2.67
CA LEU A 198 0.96 13.88 3.44
C LEU A 198 1.66 15.05 2.78
N ASN A 199 1.95 16.07 3.57
CA ASN A 199 2.79 17.18 3.14
C ASN A 199 3.52 17.80 4.32
N GLN A 200 4.58 18.55 4.04
CA GLN A 200 5.31 19.34 5.01
C GLN A 200 5.48 20.78 4.55
N CYS A 201 5.64 21.69 5.50
CA CYS A 201 6.19 23.00 5.25
C CYS A 201 7.21 23.37 6.33
N HIS A 202 8.14 24.25 5.96
CA HIS A 202 9.13 24.80 6.85
C HIS A 202 8.95 26.31 6.91
N PHE A 203 8.96 26.87 8.11
CA PHE A 203 8.89 28.31 8.33
C PHE A 203 9.55 28.68 9.66
N THR A 204 9.95 29.93 9.78
CA THR A 204 10.55 30.47 11.00
C THR A 204 9.46 31.24 11.76
N ALA A 205 9.14 30.80 12.99
CA ALA A 205 8.04 31.39 13.77
C ALA A 205 8.43 32.69 14.47
N ASN A 206 9.63 32.72 15.05
CA ASN A 206 10.31 33.88 15.65
C ASN A 206 11.79 33.84 15.21
N GLU A 207 12.57 34.89 15.44
CA GLU A 207 13.95 35.08 14.92
C GLU A 207 14.85 33.82 14.98
N ASP A 208 14.75 33.00 16.03
CA ASP A 208 15.60 31.80 16.21
C ASP A 208 14.84 30.45 16.24
N THR A 209 13.56 30.42 15.86
CA THR A 209 12.73 29.20 15.94
C THR A 209 12.29 28.72 14.56
N ASP A 210 13.07 27.81 13.99
CA ASP A 210 12.68 27.05 12.81
C ASP A 210 11.64 25.99 13.18
N VAL A 211 10.58 25.95 12.37
CA VAL A 211 9.44 25.06 12.54
C VAL A 211 9.24 24.24 11.28
N GLN A 212 9.24 22.92 11.45
CA GLN A 212 8.74 21.98 10.47
C GLN A 212 7.31 21.59 10.87
N LEU A 213 6.34 21.90 10.01
CA LEU A 213 4.96 21.48 10.16
C LEU A 213 4.67 20.36 9.16
N ILE A 214 4.21 19.22 9.65
CA ILE A 214 3.84 18.06 8.84
C ILE A 214 2.37 17.77 9.09
N LEU A 215 1.62 17.62 8.00
CA LEU A 215 0.23 17.19 8.05
C LEU A 215 0.11 15.82 7.41
N ILE A 216 -0.29 14.83 8.19
CA ILE A 216 -0.49 13.45 7.74
C ILE A 216 -1.96 13.10 7.93
N SER A 217 -2.63 12.62 6.88
CA SER A 217 -3.95 12.00 6.96
C SER A 217 -3.88 10.57 6.47
N ARG A 218 -4.38 9.64 7.28
CA ARG A 218 -4.43 8.21 6.98
C ARG A 218 -5.89 7.76 6.98
N ARG A 219 -6.32 7.07 5.92
CA ARG A 219 -7.67 6.51 5.80
C ARG A 219 -7.67 5.03 6.15
N ASN A 220 -8.63 4.63 6.97
CA ASN A 220 -8.82 3.25 7.37
C ASN A 220 -9.19 2.37 6.17
N ARG A 221 -8.53 1.22 6.01
CA ARG A 221 -8.84 0.22 4.98
C ARG A 221 -10.16 -0.51 5.22
N HIS A 222 -10.57 -0.68 6.48
CA HIS A 222 -11.81 -1.34 6.85
C HIS A 222 -13.02 -0.48 6.50
N ARG A 223 -14.11 -1.14 6.07
CA ARG A 223 -15.40 -0.52 5.72
C ARG A 223 -15.27 0.72 4.81
N SER A 224 -14.27 0.71 3.93
CA SER A 224 -14.09 1.72 2.90
C SER A 224 -15.12 1.52 1.79
N GLY A 225 -15.80 2.59 1.40
CA GLY A 225 -16.74 2.55 0.28
C GLY A 225 -17.50 3.84 0.09
N VAL A 226 -18.28 3.90 -1.00
CA VAL A 226 -18.98 5.11 -1.40
C VAL A 226 -20.11 5.44 -0.42
N ARG A 227 -20.41 6.74 -0.32
CA ARG A 227 -21.37 7.33 0.62
C ARG A 227 -22.77 6.69 0.59
N MET A 228 -23.17 6.08 -0.53
CA MET A 228 -24.47 5.42 -0.66
C MET A 228 -24.45 3.93 -0.29
N HIS A 229 -23.27 3.30 -0.23
CA HIS A 229 -23.13 1.86 0.03
C HIS A 229 -22.49 1.56 1.40
N CYS A 230 -21.68 2.47 1.95
CA CYS A 230 -21.00 2.27 3.23
C CYS A 230 -21.26 3.43 4.19
N ARG A 231 -22.05 3.16 5.24
CA ARG A 231 -22.33 4.08 6.36
C ARG A 231 -22.41 3.31 7.68
N GLY A 232 -22.26 4.05 8.77
CA GLY A 232 -22.33 3.48 10.11
C GLY A 232 -21.18 2.53 10.43
N ILE A 233 -21.42 1.69 11.42
CA ILE A 233 -20.48 0.71 11.98
C ILE A 233 -20.77 -0.70 11.44
N ASP A 234 -19.75 -1.56 11.31
CA ASP A 234 -19.93 -3.01 11.10
C ASP A 234 -20.06 -3.78 12.42
N GLU A 235 -20.14 -5.11 12.31
CA GLU A 235 -20.19 -6.05 13.44
C GLU A 235 -18.85 -6.09 14.20
N ASP A 236 -17.74 -5.77 13.53
CA ASP A 236 -16.39 -5.73 14.10
C ASP A 236 -16.03 -4.37 14.73
N GLY A 237 -16.94 -3.40 14.70
CA GLY A 237 -16.74 -2.07 15.29
C GLY A 237 -16.07 -1.04 14.38
N ASN A 238 -15.80 -1.36 13.12
CA ASN A 238 -15.21 -0.41 12.16
C ASN A 238 -16.29 0.53 11.62
N VAL A 239 -16.06 1.83 11.76
CA VAL A 239 -16.92 2.86 11.15
C VAL A 239 -16.50 3.17 9.72
N ALA A 240 -17.48 3.36 8.84
CA ALA A 240 -17.19 3.69 7.44
C ALA A 240 -16.47 5.04 7.30
N ASN A 241 -15.50 5.10 6.39
CA ASN A 241 -14.71 6.30 6.07
C ASN A 241 -13.98 6.91 7.28
N TYR A 242 -13.46 6.07 8.18
CA TYR A 242 -12.59 6.51 9.28
C TYR A 242 -11.25 7.06 8.75
N VAL A 243 -10.83 8.21 9.26
CA VAL A 243 -9.59 8.91 8.93
C VAL A 243 -8.98 9.48 10.21
N GLU A 244 -7.67 9.28 10.37
CA GLU A 244 -6.85 10.00 11.35
C GLU A 244 -6.05 11.08 10.62
N THR A 245 -6.20 12.33 11.04
CA THR A 245 -5.38 13.45 10.59
C THR A 245 -4.50 13.91 11.74
N GLU A 246 -3.18 13.79 11.60
CA GLU A 246 -2.17 14.19 12.56
C GLU A 246 -1.43 15.43 12.05
N GLN A 247 -1.41 16.46 12.87
CA GLN A 247 -0.55 17.62 12.71
C GLN A 247 0.67 17.44 13.62
N ILE A 248 1.85 17.37 13.01
CA ILE A 248 3.12 17.27 13.71
C ILE A 248 3.84 18.61 13.58
N VAL A 249 4.19 19.20 14.72
CA VAL A 249 5.00 20.42 14.78
C VAL A 249 6.32 20.06 15.42
N ARG A 250 7.40 20.23 14.65
CA ARG A 250 8.77 20.01 15.12
C ARG A 250 9.50 21.35 15.12
N THR A 251 10.15 21.63 16.23
CA THR A 251 11.05 22.78 16.40
C THR A 251 12.44 22.27 16.73
N ASN A 252 13.39 23.18 16.93
CA ASN A 252 14.74 22.83 17.38
C ASN A 252 14.76 22.05 18.70
N THR A 253 13.77 22.23 19.57
CA THR A 253 13.75 21.64 20.93
C THR A 253 12.56 20.73 21.21
N ASN A 254 11.43 20.94 20.53
CA ASN A 254 10.16 20.27 20.85
C ASN A 254 9.59 19.51 19.66
N LEU A 255 8.95 18.37 19.95
CA LEU A 255 8.10 17.62 19.05
C LEU A 255 6.69 17.57 19.63
N MET A 256 5.72 18.07 18.88
CA MET A 256 4.31 18.04 19.24
C MET A 256 3.53 17.29 18.17
N SER A 257 2.58 16.47 18.60
CA SER A 257 1.65 15.76 17.72
C SER A 257 0.23 16.01 18.21
N PHE A 258 -0.64 16.42 17.29
CA PHE A 258 -2.06 16.61 17.54
C PHE A 258 -2.85 15.79 16.53
N VAL A 259 -3.67 14.86 17.03
CA VAL A 259 -4.43 13.92 16.21
C VAL A 259 -5.91 14.25 16.27
N MET A 260 -6.52 14.40 15.10
CA MET A 260 -7.96 14.51 14.91
C MET A 260 -8.49 13.27 14.20
N ILE A 261 -9.71 12.88 14.53
CA ILE A 261 -10.39 11.75 13.88
C ILE A 261 -11.66 12.22 13.16
N ARG A 262 -11.97 11.57 12.04
CA ARG A 262 -13.22 11.75 11.31
C ARG A 262 -13.71 10.39 10.87
N GLY A 263 -15.02 10.13 10.97
CA GLY A 263 -15.60 8.89 10.50
C GLY A 263 -17.12 8.98 10.43
N SER A 264 -17.77 7.91 9.98
CA SER A 264 -19.21 7.79 10.10
C SER A 264 -19.64 7.71 11.57
N VAL A 265 -20.83 8.21 11.87
CA VAL A 265 -21.43 8.09 13.20
C VAL A 265 -21.55 6.59 13.55
N PRO A 266 -21.11 6.15 14.75
CA PRO A 266 -20.97 4.73 15.12
C PRO A 266 -22.31 4.07 15.49
N PHE A 267 -23.28 4.12 14.58
CA PHE A 267 -24.54 3.40 14.68
C PHE A 267 -24.69 2.45 13.49
N TYR A 268 -25.57 1.45 13.61
CA TYR A 268 -26.07 0.73 12.44
C TYR A 268 -27.07 1.65 11.74
N TRP A 269 -26.66 2.24 10.62
CA TRP A 269 -27.55 3.11 9.86
C TRP A 269 -27.24 3.10 8.38
N SER A 270 -28.30 3.27 7.61
CA SER A 270 -28.30 3.31 6.16
C SER A 270 -29.02 4.57 5.68
N GLN A 271 -28.74 4.97 4.45
CA GLN A 271 -29.44 6.08 3.80
C GLN A 271 -29.90 5.64 2.41
N PRO A 272 -30.85 4.67 2.33
CA PRO A 272 -31.22 4.05 1.07
C PRO A 272 -32.03 5.00 0.20
N GLY A 273 -31.73 5.00 -1.10
CA GLY A 273 -32.49 5.73 -2.13
C GLY A 273 -31.61 6.60 -3.02
N ILE A 274 -32.09 6.85 -4.24
CA ILE A 274 -31.41 7.67 -5.26
C ILE A 274 -31.86 9.14 -5.18
N ARG A 275 -32.78 9.46 -4.26
CA ARG A 275 -33.25 10.85 -4.05
C ARG A 275 -32.07 11.74 -3.63
N TYR A 276 -32.18 13.05 -3.87
CA TYR A 276 -31.12 14.02 -3.53
C TYR A 276 -30.75 14.02 -2.04
N ARG A 277 -31.72 13.75 -1.14
CA ARG A 277 -31.51 13.60 0.32
C ARG A 277 -32.44 12.53 0.89
N PRO A 278 -32.10 11.23 0.79
CA PRO A 278 -32.89 10.18 1.42
C PRO A 278 -32.78 10.35 2.95
N PRO A 279 -33.87 10.19 3.72
CA PRO A 279 -33.78 10.27 5.17
C PRO A 279 -32.90 9.12 5.71
N PRO A 280 -32.03 9.38 6.70
CA PRO A 280 -31.27 8.33 7.35
C PRO A 280 -32.23 7.37 8.08
N LYS A 281 -31.92 6.08 8.02
CA LYS A 281 -32.64 5.03 8.74
C LYS A 281 -31.67 4.40 9.73
N ILE A 282 -32.05 4.38 11.00
CA ILE A 282 -31.35 3.59 12.00
C ILE A 282 -31.79 2.15 11.80
N ASP A 283 -30.83 1.29 11.50
CA ASP A 283 -31.05 -0.14 11.32
C ASP A 283 -31.06 -0.77 12.71
N ARG A 284 -32.05 -1.64 12.98
CA ARG A 284 -32.00 -2.43 14.22
C ARG A 284 -30.80 -3.36 14.11
N SER A 285 -29.95 -3.38 15.15
CA SER A 285 -28.86 -4.34 15.28
C SER A 285 -29.36 -5.75 14.97
N LYS A 286 -28.60 -6.53 14.19
CA LYS A 286 -28.82 -7.97 14.05
C LYS A 286 -28.41 -8.71 15.34
N PHE A 287 -28.92 -8.29 16.50
CA PHE A 287 -28.88 -9.15 17.69
C PHE A 287 -30.09 -10.08 17.59
N LYS A 288 -29.89 -11.20 16.89
CA LYS A 288 -30.72 -12.40 16.96
C LYS A 288 -29.83 -13.57 17.31
#